data_AF-A0A7V9EX00-F1
#
_entry.id   AF-A0A7V9EX00-F1
#
_cell.length_a   1.000
_cell.length_b   1.000
_cell.length_c   1.000
_cell.angle_alpha   90.00
_cell.angle_beta   90.00
_cell.angle_gamma   90.00
#
_symmetry.space_group_name_H-M   'P 1'
#
loop_
_entity.id
_entity.type
_entity.pdbx_description
1 polymer ?
#
loop_
_entity_poly.entity_id
_entity_poly.type
_entity_poly.pdbx_seq_one_letter_code
_entity_poly.pdbx_strand_id
1 'polypeptide(L)'
;MTVVPPLTRMPHLRHVLAPVLAALLVATVIAVGPGSSPAAAQQAGSPPVVVRGGGWGHSVGMSQYGAFAQAKAGRSHGDILRHYYQGVNVGGANVPGEVRVGLLQNQPSILVRSSSRNGSQPSAPVKVNLGNGQIDVAWCGGCAPIDWAIAFEGGRWVLKDTSGAIRGEGGGPVTV
;
A
#
# COMPACT_ATOMS: atom_id res chain seq x y z
N MET A 1 59.79 -98.66 18.23
CA MET A 1 61.17 -98.22 17.98
C MET A 1 61.17 -97.12 16.92
N THR A 2 61.27 -95.85 17.32
CA THR A 2 62.09 -94.82 16.66
C THR A 2 62.13 -93.58 17.55
N VAL A 3 63.21 -92.83 17.44
CA VAL A 3 63.85 -91.94 18.41
C VAL A 3 63.85 -90.52 17.83
N VAL A 4 63.51 -89.49 18.64
CA VAL A 4 64.03 -88.08 18.68
C VAL A 4 63.88 -87.24 17.37
N PRO A 5 63.46 -85.93 17.37
CA PRO A 5 64.14 -84.86 18.12
C PRO A 5 63.29 -83.69 18.69
N PRO A 6 63.86 -82.87 19.61
CA PRO A 6 63.37 -81.54 19.99
C PRO A 6 64.09 -80.43 19.19
N LEU A 7 63.80 -79.15 19.55
CA LEU A 7 64.35 -77.84 19.08
C LEU A 7 63.34 -77.08 18.18
N THR A 8 63.07 -75.77 18.27
CA THR A 8 63.71 -74.64 18.98
C THR A 8 62.72 -73.47 19.06
N ARG A 9 62.82 -72.71 20.15
CA ARG A 9 62.16 -71.42 20.45
C ARG A 9 62.37 -70.39 19.33
N MET A 10 61.31 -69.75 18.85
CA MET A 10 61.43 -68.50 18.08
C MET A 10 60.45 -67.42 18.58
N PRO A 11 60.92 -66.19 18.86
CA PRO A 11 60.11 -65.09 19.37
C PRO A 11 59.47 -64.31 18.21
N HIS A 12 58.76 -63.22 18.54
CA HIS A 12 58.32 -62.15 17.64
C HIS A 12 56.87 -62.21 17.14
N LEU A 13 55.96 -62.45 18.10
CA LEU A 13 54.61 -61.86 18.14
C LEU A 13 54.68 -60.31 18.10
N ARG A 14 54.97 -59.65 16.96
CA ARG A 14 55.03 -58.16 16.93
C ARG A 14 54.62 -57.40 15.65
N HIS A 15 54.45 -58.00 14.45
CA HIS A 15 54.39 -57.14 13.24
C HIS A 15 53.36 -57.53 12.15
N VAL A 16 52.11 -57.86 12.50
CA VAL A 16 51.03 -58.03 11.48
C VAL A 16 49.80 -57.15 11.74
N LEU A 17 49.79 -56.30 12.78
CA LEU A 17 48.64 -55.42 13.10
C LEU A 17 48.71 -54.01 12.47
N ALA A 18 49.76 -53.70 11.69
CA ALA A 18 50.04 -52.34 11.23
C ALA A 18 49.36 -51.85 9.92
N PRO A 19 48.87 -52.68 8.96
CA PRO A 19 48.33 -52.10 7.72
C PRO A 19 46.81 -51.87 7.74
N VAL A 20 46.07 -52.44 8.70
CA VAL A 20 44.59 -52.33 8.73
C VAL A 20 44.12 -51.03 9.41
N LEU A 21 44.92 -50.42 10.29
CA LEU A 21 44.56 -49.18 10.99
C LEU A 21 44.76 -47.91 10.13
N ALA A 22 45.65 -47.96 9.13
CA ALA A 22 45.93 -46.79 8.27
C ALA A 22 44.86 -46.58 7.17
N ALA A 23 44.13 -47.64 6.78
CA ALA A 23 43.06 -47.53 5.78
C ALA A 23 41.70 -47.12 6.38
N LEU A 24 41.49 -47.26 7.70
CA LEU A 24 40.24 -46.87 8.35
C LEU A 24 40.23 -45.40 8.81
N LEU A 25 41.40 -44.76 8.96
CA LEU A 25 41.53 -43.35 9.40
C LEU A 25 41.41 -42.32 8.27
N VAL A 26 41.56 -42.72 7.01
CA VAL A 26 41.40 -41.82 5.84
C VAL A 26 39.94 -41.74 5.38
N ALA A 27 39.09 -42.73 5.70
CA ALA A 27 37.66 -42.71 5.39
C ALA A 27 36.80 -41.92 6.42
N THR A 28 37.36 -41.56 7.59
CA THR A 28 36.64 -40.81 8.64
C THR A 28 36.91 -39.30 8.65
N VAL A 29 37.84 -38.79 7.84
CA VAL A 29 38.23 -37.35 7.80
C VAL A 29 37.56 -36.56 6.66
N ILE A 30 36.60 -37.15 5.92
CA ILE A 30 35.84 -36.45 4.85
C ILE A 30 34.34 -36.30 5.21
N ALA A 31 33.93 -36.61 6.44
CA ALA A 31 32.52 -36.49 6.87
C ALA A 31 32.26 -35.38 7.91
N VAL A 32 33.21 -34.46 8.13
CA VAL A 32 33.00 -33.24 8.94
C VAL A 32 33.50 -32.04 8.14
N GLY A 33 32.67 -31.57 7.21
CA GLY A 33 32.86 -30.24 6.63
C GLY A 33 32.58 -29.16 7.69
N PRO A 34 33.25 -28.00 7.66
CA PRO A 34 32.83 -26.83 8.43
C PRO A 34 31.55 -26.31 7.77
N GLY A 35 30.40 -26.82 8.22
CA GLY A 35 29.14 -26.61 7.52
C GLY A 35 27.93 -26.97 8.34
N SER A 36 27.90 -26.61 9.61
CA SER A 36 26.68 -26.62 10.42
C SER A 36 26.49 -25.23 11.02
N SER A 37 26.12 -24.28 10.15
CA SER A 37 25.40 -23.09 10.61
C SER A 37 24.11 -23.57 11.29
N PRO A 38 23.67 -22.95 12.41
CA PRO A 38 22.36 -23.25 12.95
C PRO A 38 21.34 -22.98 11.84
N ALA A 39 20.56 -24.00 11.48
CA ALA A 39 19.37 -23.78 10.69
C ALA A 39 18.51 -22.80 11.49
N ALA A 40 18.49 -21.53 11.09
CA ALA A 40 17.55 -20.57 11.64
C ALA A 40 16.18 -21.24 11.50
N ALA A 41 15.51 -21.48 12.63
CA ALA A 41 14.14 -21.94 12.63
C ALA A 41 13.36 -20.85 11.90
N GLN A 42 13.11 -21.09 10.61
CA GLN A 42 12.31 -20.21 9.79
C GLN A 42 10.93 -20.33 10.41
N GLN A 43 10.52 -19.32 11.20
CA GLN A 43 9.15 -19.18 11.62
C GLN A 43 8.35 -19.15 10.32
N ALA A 44 7.76 -20.29 9.97
CA ALA A 44 6.77 -20.36 8.92
C ALA A 44 5.66 -19.44 9.39
N GLY A 45 5.64 -18.21 8.84
CA GLY A 45 4.59 -17.25 9.13
C GLY A 45 3.26 -17.96 8.96
N SER A 46 2.32 -17.73 9.88
CA SER A 46 1.01 -18.35 9.80
C SER A 46 0.44 -18.13 8.39
N PRO A 47 -0.12 -19.18 7.75
CA PRO A 47 -0.68 -19.01 6.42
C PRO A 47 -1.72 -17.89 6.45
N PRO A 48 -1.77 -17.02 5.41
CA PRO A 48 -2.69 -15.90 5.39
C PRO A 48 -4.13 -16.41 5.51
N VAL A 49 -4.89 -15.82 6.43
CA VAL A 49 -6.34 -16.04 6.51
C VAL A 49 -6.99 -15.25 5.37
N VAL A 50 -7.43 -15.95 4.34
CA VAL A 50 -8.14 -15.34 3.21
C VAL A 50 -9.63 -15.31 3.52
N VAL A 51 -10.16 -14.12 3.82
CA VAL A 51 -11.60 -13.89 3.92
C VAL A 51 -12.14 -13.47 2.56
N ARG A 52 -13.07 -14.23 2.01
CA ARG A 52 -13.81 -13.87 0.80
C ARG A 52 -15.18 -13.33 1.21
N GLY A 53 -15.43 -12.07 0.88
CA GLY A 53 -16.73 -11.41 1.08
C GLY A 53 -17.18 -10.70 -0.20
N GLY A 54 -18.43 -10.26 -0.22
CA GLY A 54 -19.00 -9.45 -1.30
C GLY A 54 -19.77 -8.27 -0.74
N GLY A 55 -19.90 -7.20 -1.54
CA GLY A 55 -20.56 -5.96 -1.14
C GLY A 55 -19.61 -4.96 -0.45
N TRP A 56 -20.03 -3.69 -0.43
CA TRP A 56 -19.32 -2.59 0.23
C TRP A 56 -20.32 -1.71 0.97
N GLY A 57 -20.12 -1.56 2.28
CA GLY A 57 -21.01 -0.80 3.17
C GLY A 57 -21.79 -1.68 4.16
N HIS A 58 -22.65 -1.04 4.96
CA HIS A 58 -23.41 -1.68 6.04
C HIS A 58 -24.60 -2.53 5.55
N SER A 59 -24.82 -2.61 4.24
CA SER A 59 -25.83 -3.47 3.59
C SER A 59 -27.28 -3.24 4.05
N VAL A 60 -27.61 -2.03 4.51
CA VAL A 60 -28.98 -1.65 4.89
C VAL A 60 -29.47 -0.52 4.01
N GLY A 61 -30.73 -0.60 3.56
CA GLY A 61 -31.37 0.42 2.74
C GLY A 61 -31.00 0.31 1.26
N MET A 62 -30.61 1.43 0.66
CA MET A 62 -30.39 1.53 -0.79
C MET A 62 -28.95 1.19 -1.19
N SER A 63 -28.81 0.20 -2.09
CA SER A 63 -27.55 0.00 -2.82
C SER A 63 -27.39 1.09 -3.88
N GLN A 64 -26.34 1.91 -3.77
CA GLN A 64 -26.06 2.97 -4.74
C GLN A 64 -25.83 2.41 -6.16
N TYR A 65 -25.07 1.32 -6.28
CA TYR A 65 -24.83 0.65 -7.56
C TYR A 65 -26.09 -0.01 -8.12
N GLY A 66 -26.93 -0.58 -7.26
CA GLY A 66 -28.20 -1.17 -7.69
C GLY A 66 -29.21 -0.13 -8.14
N ALA A 67 -29.31 1.01 -7.43
CA ALA A 67 -30.11 2.15 -7.84
C ALA A 67 -29.63 2.72 -9.19
N PHE A 68 -28.32 2.84 -9.39
CA PHE A 68 -27.74 3.26 -10.67
C PHE A 68 -28.07 2.31 -11.82
N ALA A 69 -27.98 0.99 -11.60
CA ALA A 69 -28.37 0.00 -12.61
C ALA A 69 -29.87 0.07 -12.95
N GLN A 70 -30.73 0.24 -11.94
CA GLN A 70 -32.17 0.41 -12.16
C GLN A 70 -32.50 1.72 -12.92
N ALA A 71 -31.80 2.81 -12.61
CA ALA A 71 -31.93 4.06 -13.35
C ALA A 71 -31.50 3.91 -14.81
N LYS A 72 -30.39 3.20 -15.07
CA LYS A 72 -29.96 2.84 -16.44
C LYS A 72 -30.98 1.97 -17.18
N ALA A 73 -31.73 1.14 -16.46
CA ALA A 73 -32.83 0.36 -17.00
C ALA A 73 -34.14 1.17 -17.15
N GLY A 74 -34.12 2.48 -16.91
CA GLY A 74 -35.25 3.39 -17.12
C GLY A 74 -36.25 3.47 -15.97
N ARG A 75 -35.96 2.87 -14.79
CA ARG A 75 -36.85 3.00 -13.62
C ARG A 75 -36.83 4.41 -13.08
N SER A 76 -37.99 4.92 -12.64
CA SER A 76 -38.08 6.24 -12.02
C SER A 76 -37.45 6.24 -10.62
N HIS A 77 -37.10 7.43 -10.10
CA HIS A 77 -36.62 7.57 -8.72
C HIS A 77 -37.62 7.00 -7.70
N GLY A 78 -38.94 7.16 -7.95
CA GLY A 78 -39.98 6.60 -7.09
C GLY A 78 -40.01 5.08 -7.11
N ASP A 79 -39.80 4.44 -8.27
CA ASP A 79 -39.75 2.98 -8.38
C ASP A 79 -38.52 2.40 -7.70
N ILE A 80 -37.38 3.10 -7.80
CA ILE A 80 -36.12 2.73 -7.14
C ILE A 80 -36.28 2.84 -5.62
N LEU A 81 -36.83 3.95 -5.12
CA LEU A 81 -37.03 4.16 -3.69
C LEU A 81 -37.97 3.11 -3.10
N ARG A 82 -39.11 2.83 -3.74
CA ARG A 82 -40.06 1.81 -3.27
C ARG A 82 -39.52 0.39 -3.34
N HIS A 83 -38.53 0.13 -4.19
CA HIS A 83 -37.84 -1.15 -4.23
C HIS A 83 -36.94 -1.36 -3.00
N TYR A 84 -36.20 -0.34 -2.57
CA TYR A 84 -35.29 -0.43 -1.42
C TYR A 84 -35.98 -0.16 -0.07
N TYR A 85 -37.05 0.63 -0.07
CA TYR A 85 -37.79 1.01 1.12
C TYR A 85 -39.26 0.64 0.96
N GLN A 86 -39.65 -0.48 1.55
CA GLN A 86 -41.03 -0.97 1.46
C GLN A 86 -41.96 -0.15 2.35
N GLY A 87 -43.20 0.07 1.90
CA GLY A 87 -44.21 0.81 2.67
C GLY A 87 -44.00 2.32 2.77
N VAL A 88 -43.04 2.90 2.04
CA VAL A 88 -42.83 4.35 2.02
C VAL A 88 -43.70 5.06 0.99
N ASN A 89 -44.09 6.30 1.30
CA ASN A 89 -44.67 7.21 0.33
C ASN A 89 -43.59 8.18 -0.15
N VAL A 90 -43.52 8.42 -1.47
CA VAL A 90 -42.52 9.29 -2.10
C VAL A 90 -43.21 10.59 -2.48
N GLY A 91 -42.77 11.70 -1.90
CA GLY A 91 -43.33 13.03 -2.13
C GLY A 91 -42.25 14.08 -2.35
N GLY A 92 -42.68 15.27 -2.79
CA GLY A 92 -41.79 16.42 -2.89
C GLY A 92 -41.40 16.96 -1.51
N ALA A 93 -40.17 17.44 -1.39
CA ALA A 93 -39.71 18.22 -0.25
C ALA A 93 -39.39 19.64 -0.70
N ASN A 94 -39.61 20.63 0.16
CA ASN A 94 -39.08 21.97 -0.06
C ASN A 94 -37.56 21.89 0.16
N VAL A 95 -36.82 21.83 -0.94
CA VAL A 95 -35.36 21.83 -0.95
C VAL A 95 -34.85 23.20 -1.37
N PRO A 96 -33.78 23.70 -0.75
CA PRO A 96 -33.15 24.94 -1.18
C PRO A 96 -32.71 24.82 -2.65
N GLY A 97 -32.75 25.93 -3.39
CA GLY A 97 -32.31 25.98 -4.79
C GLY A 97 -30.81 25.65 -4.99
N GLU A 98 -30.04 25.63 -3.90
CA GLU A 98 -28.64 25.22 -3.88
C GLU A 98 -28.42 24.19 -2.77
N VAL A 99 -27.87 23.03 -3.15
CA VAL A 99 -27.44 21.99 -2.21
C VAL A 99 -25.92 21.89 -2.26
N ARG A 100 -25.26 22.18 -1.14
CA ARG A 100 -23.82 22.00 -1.00
C ARG A 100 -23.52 20.62 -0.45
N VAL A 101 -22.81 19.81 -1.24
CA VAL A 101 -22.32 18.50 -0.83
C VAL A 101 -20.85 18.62 -0.45
N GLY A 102 -20.54 18.45 0.83
CA GLY A 102 -19.19 18.51 1.35
C GLY A 102 -18.36 17.27 0.98
N LEU A 103 -18.01 17.09 -0.30
CA LEU A 103 -17.15 15.97 -0.74
C LEU A 103 -15.80 15.94 -0.01
N LEU A 104 -15.35 17.12 0.41
CA LEU A 104 -14.08 17.36 1.09
C LEU A 104 -14.30 17.84 2.53
N GLN A 105 -15.48 17.58 3.11
CA GLN A 105 -15.73 17.90 4.51
C GLN A 105 -14.69 17.15 5.36
N ASN A 106 -13.94 17.89 6.19
CA ASN A 106 -12.84 17.39 7.00
C ASN A 106 -11.56 16.99 6.24
N GLN A 107 -11.39 17.38 4.98
CA GLN A 107 -10.08 17.34 4.35
C GLN A 107 -9.27 18.57 4.79
N PRO A 108 -8.04 18.40 5.32
CA PRO A 108 -7.22 19.52 5.79
C PRO A 108 -6.70 20.39 4.65
N SER A 109 -6.64 19.82 3.44
CA SER A 109 -6.23 20.54 2.23
C SER A 109 -6.79 19.90 0.96
N ILE A 110 -6.79 20.68 -0.12
CA ILE A 110 -7.12 20.26 -1.47
C ILE A 110 -5.87 20.38 -2.33
N LEU A 111 -5.50 19.29 -3.01
CA LEU A 111 -4.41 19.33 -3.98
C LEU A 111 -4.92 19.81 -5.33
N VAL A 112 -4.32 20.89 -5.82
CA VAL A 112 -4.60 21.47 -7.13
C VAL A 112 -3.33 21.44 -7.95
N ARG A 113 -3.36 20.71 -9.07
CA ARG A 113 -2.25 20.70 -10.02
C ARG A 113 -2.47 21.78 -11.07
N SER A 114 -1.49 22.67 -11.22
CA SER A 114 -1.45 23.62 -12.33
C SER A 114 -0.48 23.13 -13.40
N SER A 115 -0.95 23.03 -14.65
CA SER A 115 -0.12 22.59 -15.78
C SER A 115 -0.51 23.31 -17.06
N SER A 116 0.48 23.74 -17.85
CA SER A 116 0.22 24.40 -19.13
C SER A 116 -0.01 23.33 -20.18
N ARG A 117 -1.17 23.37 -20.84
CA ARG A 117 -1.53 22.38 -21.88
C ARG A 117 -0.59 22.44 -23.10
N ASN A 118 0.03 23.60 -23.38
CA ASN A 118 0.85 23.83 -24.59
C ASN A 118 2.17 24.57 -24.30
N GLY A 119 2.63 24.63 -23.04
CA GLY A 119 3.81 25.42 -22.65
C GLY A 119 3.60 26.94 -22.66
N SER A 120 2.51 27.44 -23.24
CA SER A 120 2.11 28.85 -23.15
C SER A 120 1.59 29.18 -21.74
N GLN A 121 2.16 30.20 -21.12
CA GLN A 121 1.68 30.68 -19.82
C GLN A 121 0.35 31.41 -20.02
N PRO A 122 -0.69 31.11 -19.23
CA PRO A 122 -1.88 31.95 -19.21
C PRO A 122 -1.54 33.29 -18.57
N SER A 123 -2.14 34.35 -19.11
CA SER A 123 -1.88 35.74 -18.72
C SER A 123 -2.50 36.15 -17.39
N ALA A 124 -3.19 35.23 -16.70
CA ALA A 124 -3.89 35.48 -15.44
C ALA A 124 -3.88 34.23 -14.53
N PRO A 125 -3.89 34.41 -13.20
CA PRO A 125 -4.00 33.31 -12.25
C PRO A 125 -5.35 32.59 -12.37
N VAL A 126 -5.36 31.30 -12.01
CA VAL A 126 -6.62 30.53 -11.91
C VAL A 126 -7.29 30.86 -10.58
N LYS A 127 -8.51 31.38 -10.64
CA LYS A 127 -9.30 31.73 -9.46
C LYS A 127 -10.06 30.52 -8.94
N VAL A 128 -9.74 30.08 -7.73
CA VAL A 128 -10.45 28.99 -7.04
C VAL A 128 -11.38 29.60 -5.99
N ASN A 129 -12.69 29.41 -6.16
CA ASN A 129 -13.70 29.86 -5.20
C ASN A 129 -13.89 28.79 -4.11
N LEU A 130 -13.75 29.21 -2.85
CA LEU A 130 -13.75 28.35 -1.67
C LEU A 130 -15.01 28.55 -0.81
N GLY A 131 -16.04 29.20 -1.37
CA GLY A 131 -17.33 29.45 -0.72
C GLY A 131 -17.35 30.72 0.14
N ASN A 132 -16.36 30.90 1.01
CA ASN A 132 -16.18 32.10 1.86
C ASN A 132 -14.97 32.95 1.46
N GLY A 133 -14.38 32.69 0.30
CA GLY A 133 -13.19 33.39 -0.19
C GLY A 133 -12.75 32.89 -1.56
N GLN A 134 -11.71 33.51 -2.10
CA GLN A 134 -11.07 33.13 -3.35
C GLN A 134 -9.57 33.09 -3.15
N ILE A 135 -8.91 32.13 -3.81
CA ILE A 135 -7.45 32.07 -3.91
C ILE A 135 -7.03 32.06 -5.38
N ASP A 136 -6.03 32.86 -5.69
CA ASP A 136 -5.53 33.06 -7.05
C ASP A 136 -4.30 32.18 -7.25
N VAL A 137 -4.46 31.00 -7.85
CA VAL A 137 -3.37 30.08 -8.11
C VAL A 137 -2.55 30.61 -9.29
N ALA A 138 -1.41 31.22 -8.97
CA ALA A 138 -0.49 31.77 -9.96
C ALA A 138 0.32 30.69 -10.67
N TRP A 139 0.85 31.06 -11.83
CA TRP A 139 1.71 30.23 -12.64
C TRP A 139 3.15 30.53 -12.30
N CYS A 140 3.92 29.51 -11.97
CA CYS A 140 5.36 29.68 -11.92
C CYS A 140 5.86 29.70 -13.37
N GLY A 141 6.60 30.73 -13.75
CA GLY A 141 7.01 30.91 -15.14
C GLY A 141 8.03 29.86 -15.57
N GLY A 142 7.62 28.85 -16.35
CA GLY A 142 8.55 27.88 -16.96
C GLY A 142 8.95 26.68 -16.09
N CYS A 143 8.32 26.48 -14.92
CA CYS A 143 8.57 25.29 -14.11
C CYS A 143 7.66 24.12 -14.49
N ALA A 144 8.07 22.92 -14.10
CA ALA A 144 7.28 21.71 -14.16
C ALA A 144 5.90 21.91 -13.48
N PRO A 145 4.89 21.08 -13.78
CA PRO A 145 3.60 21.13 -13.08
C PRO A 145 3.81 21.19 -11.56
N ILE A 146 3.23 22.20 -10.92
CA ILE A 146 3.31 22.36 -9.48
C ILE A 146 2.00 21.89 -8.87
N ASP A 147 2.13 21.04 -7.86
CA ASP A 147 1.03 20.67 -6.97
C ASP A 147 0.95 21.72 -5.86
N TRP A 148 -0.22 22.32 -5.73
CA TRP A 148 -0.52 23.29 -4.70
C TRP A 148 -1.46 22.67 -3.69
N ALA A 149 -1.18 22.85 -2.40
CA ALA A 149 -2.13 22.53 -1.35
C ALA A 149 -2.88 23.80 -0.93
N ILE A 150 -4.19 23.83 -1.17
CA ILE A 150 -5.08 24.86 -0.63
C ILE A 150 -5.55 24.39 0.74
N ALA A 151 -5.22 25.11 1.80
CA ALA A 151 -5.57 24.76 3.17
C ALA A 151 -6.21 25.96 3.90
N PHE A 152 -7.00 25.69 4.94
CA PHE A 152 -7.56 26.72 5.82
C PHE A 152 -6.83 26.68 7.16
N GLU A 153 -5.98 27.67 7.42
CA GLU A 153 -5.12 27.74 8.60
C GLU A 153 -5.22 29.11 9.25
N GLY A 154 -5.33 29.14 10.59
CA GLY A 154 -5.38 30.40 11.34
C GLY A 154 -6.53 31.33 10.92
N GLY A 155 -7.64 30.77 10.41
CA GLY A 155 -8.81 31.55 9.96
C GLY A 155 -8.70 32.11 8.53
N ARG A 156 -7.67 31.73 7.75
CA ARG A 156 -7.50 32.17 6.37
C ARG A 156 -7.20 31.02 5.42
N TRP A 157 -7.48 31.22 4.14
CA TRP A 157 -7.04 30.32 3.08
C TRP A 157 -5.57 30.59 2.73
N VAL A 158 -4.77 29.53 2.64
CA VAL A 158 -3.36 29.57 2.26
C VAL A 158 -3.09 28.63 1.10
N LEU A 159 -2.23 29.06 0.18
CA LEU A 159 -1.68 28.24 -0.90
C LEU A 159 -0.27 27.81 -0.50
N LYS A 160 -0.04 26.50 -0.42
CA LYS A 160 1.27 25.92 -0.10
C LYS A 160 1.85 25.22 -1.32
N ASP A 161 3.16 25.33 -1.51
CA ASP A 161 3.90 24.50 -2.46
C ASP A 161 4.15 23.09 -1.90
N THR A 162 4.82 22.23 -2.68
CA THR A 162 5.15 20.85 -2.28
C THR A 162 6.11 20.76 -1.07
N SER A 163 6.82 21.84 -0.73
CA SER A 163 7.64 21.92 0.48
C SER A 163 6.84 22.31 1.73
N GLY A 164 5.56 22.67 1.55
CA GLY A 164 4.69 23.17 2.62
C GLY A 164 4.84 24.67 2.89
N ALA A 165 5.68 25.38 2.12
CA ALA A 165 5.85 26.82 2.26
C ALA A 165 4.64 27.57 1.69
N ILE A 166 4.17 28.60 2.40
CA ILE A 166 3.05 29.43 1.97
C ILE A 166 3.53 30.38 0.85
N ARG A 167 2.88 30.31 -0.31
CA ARG A 167 3.16 31.14 -1.51
C ARG A 167 2.07 32.14 -1.83
N GLY A 168 0.92 32.04 -1.16
CA GLY A 168 -0.09 33.09 -1.17
C GLY A 168 -1.22 32.84 -0.20
N GLU A 169 -2.02 33.87 -0.01
CA GLU A 169 -3.10 33.92 0.98
C GLU A 169 -4.38 34.45 0.34
N GLY A 170 -5.53 34.09 0.90
CA GLY A 170 -6.85 34.46 0.36
C GLY A 170 -7.01 35.96 0.15
N GLY A 171 -7.44 36.35 -1.05
CA GLY A 171 -7.72 37.75 -1.44
C GLY A 171 -6.57 38.51 -2.12
N GLY A 172 -5.38 37.92 -2.26
CA GLY A 172 -4.25 38.55 -2.96
C GLY A 172 -3.59 37.62 -4.01
N PRO A 173 -2.84 38.17 -4.97
CA PRO A 173 -2.09 37.38 -5.95
C PRO A 173 -1.00 36.55 -5.26
N VAL A 174 -0.89 35.26 -5.64
CA VAL A 174 0.21 34.37 -5.21
C VAL A 174 1.52 34.85 -5.84
N THR A 175 2.54 35.03 -5.00
CA THR A 175 3.88 35.42 -5.45
C THR A 175 4.78 34.20 -5.28
N VAL A 176 5.33 33.69 -6.40
CA VAL A 176 6.28 32.56 -6.41
C VAL A 176 7.68 33.09 -6.24
#